data_AF-A0A4Q1AIK6-F1
#
_entry.id   AF-A0A4Q1AIK6-F1
#
_cell.length_a   1.000
_cell.length_b   1.000
_cell.length_c   1.000
_cell.angle_alpha   90.00
_cell.angle_beta   90.00
_cell.angle_gamma   90.00
#
_symmetry.space_group_name_H-M   'P 1'
#
loop_
_entity.id
_entity.type
_entity.pdbx_description
1 polymer ?
#
loop_
_entity_poly.entity_id
_entity_poly.type
_entity_poly.pdbx_seq_one_letter_code
_entity_poly.pdbx_strand_id
1 'polypeptide(L)'
;MCDLKYSDSELKCPICGNTYFNSKTGRTKEYCSTTCKNINSWLSQIENFSNNNNMTLESKREFRSRLTRIGNNIYLPRKKS
;
A
#
# COMPACT_ATOMS: atom_id res chain seq x y z
N MET A 1 -0.61 39.66 -10.62
CA MET A 1 -1.69 38.96 -9.87
C MET A 1 -1.48 37.47 -10.12
N CYS A 2 -1.17 36.70 -9.08
CA CYS A 2 -0.89 35.27 -9.22
C CYS A 2 -2.20 34.48 -9.21
N ASP A 3 -2.70 34.12 -10.39
CA ASP A 3 -3.80 33.17 -10.55
C ASP A 3 -3.30 31.74 -10.32
N LEU A 4 -3.13 31.35 -9.06
CA LEU A 4 -3.01 29.94 -8.71
C LEU A 4 -4.41 29.32 -8.81
N LYS A 5 -4.72 28.70 -9.95
CA LYS A 5 -5.87 27.80 -10.11
C LYS A 5 -5.67 26.58 -9.20
N TYR A 6 -6.17 26.66 -7.98
CA TYR A 6 -6.16 25.56 -7.02
C TYR A 6 -7.19 24.50 -7.41
N SER A 7 -6.81 23.50 -8.23
CA SER A 7 -7.67 22.34 -8.48
C SER A 7 -7.58 21.37 -7.30
N ASP A 8 -8.70 21.17 -6.60
CA ASP A 8 -8.89 19.95 -5.80
C ASP A 8 -8.74 18.78 -6.77
N SER A 9 -7.60 18.11 -6.69
CA SER A 9 -7.26 17.04 -7.61
C SER A 9 -7.80 15.74 -7.01
N GLU A 10 -8.79 15.14 -7.66
CA GLU A 10 -9.22 13.78 -7.33
C GLU A 10 -8.05 12.83 -7.57
N LEU A 11 -7.68 12.08 -6.54
CA LEU A 11 -6.63 11.07 -6.59
C LEU A 11 -7.24 9.70 -6.35
N LYS A 12 -6.63 8.68 -6.94
CA LYS A 12 -7.00 7.28 -6.73
C LYS A 12 -5.96 6.62 -5.84
N CYS A 13 -6.39 5.99 -4.75
CA CYS A 13 -5.46 5.33 -3.84
C CYS A 13 -4.87 4.08 -4.50
N PRO A 14 -3.53 3.90 -4.52
CA PRO A 14 -2.90 2.75 -5.15
C PRO A 14 -3.16 1.43 -4.41
N ILE A 15 -3.59 1.48 -3.14
CA ILE A 15 -3.79 0.28 -2.31
C ILE A 15 -5.20 -0.27 -2.42
N CYS A 16 -6.23 0.58 -2.29
CA CYS A 16 -7.63 0.14 -2.28
C CYS A 16 -8.42 0.57 -3.53
N GLY A 17 -7.85 1.45 -4.36
CA GLY A 17 -8.52 1.98 -5.56
C GLY A 17 -9.59 3.03 -5.28
N ASN A 18 -9.84 3.42 -4.03
CA ASN A 18 -10.81 4.47 -3.72
C ASN A 18 -10.34 5.84 -4.21
N THR A 19 -11.27 6.63 -4.72
CA THR A 19 -11.06 8.04 -5.02
C THR A 19 -11.09 8.84 -3.72
N TYR A 20 -10.15 9.78 -3.55
CA TYR A 20 -10.09 10.69 -2.41
C TYR A 20 -9.59 12.07 -2.85
N PHE A 21 -9.90 13.07 -2.03
CA PHE A 21 -9.52 14.45 -2.31
C PHE A 21 -8.23 14.79 -1.59
N ASN A 22 -7.31 15.42 -2.32
CA ASN A 22 -6.12 16.01 -1.72
C ASN A 22 -6.46 17.43 -1.23
N SER A 23 -6.16 17.73 0.04
CA SER A 23 -6.45 19.06 0.60
C SER A 23 -5.52 20.12 0.02
N LYS A 24 -6.10 21.29 -0.33
CA LYS A 24 -5.41 22.46 -0.91
C LYS A 24 -4.28 23.05 -0.04
N THR A 25 -4.26 22.74 1.25
CA THR A 25 -3.27 23.25 2.19
C THR A 25 -2.48 22.08 2.80
N GLY A 26 -1.16 22.06 2.56
CA GLY A 26 -0.25 21.07 3.11
C GLY A 26 0.39 20.14 2.07
N ARG A 27 1.03 19.07 2.55
CA ARG A 27 1.65 18.05 1.68
C ARG A 27 0.58 17.22 0.97
N THR A 28 0.79 16.98 -0.33
CA THR A 28 0.01 16.04 -1.13
C THR A 28 -0.09 14.69 -0.44
N LYS A 29 -1.32 14.22 -0.23
CA LYS A 29 -1.57 12.87 0.28
C LYS A 29 -1.51 11.87 -0.88
N GLU A 30 -0.65 10.87 -0.75
CA GLU A 30 -0.54 9.73 -1.68
C GLU A 30 -1.53 8.59 -1.39
N TYR A 31 -2.12 8.57 -0.19
CA TYR A 31 -3.01 7.50 0.26
C TYR A 31 -4.29 8.08 0.85
N CYS A 32 -5.41 7.39 0.61
CA CYS A 32 -6.72 7.82 1.12
C CYS A 32 -6.85 7.71 2.66
N SER A 33 -6.01 6.89 3.31
CA SER A 33 -6.03 6.70 4.76
C SER A 33 -4.66 6.29 5.30
N THR A 34 -4.45 6.48 6.61
CA THR A 34 -3.28 5.98 7.34
C THR A 34 -3.14 4.46 7.21
N THR A 35 -4.27 3.73 7.18
CA THR A 35 -4.27 2.29 6.95
C THR A 35 -3.65 1.92 5.61
N CYS A 36 -4.04 2.58 4.52
CA CYS A 36 -3.46 2.32 3.20
C CYS A 36 -1.97 2.67 3.16
N LYS A 37 -1.56 3.79 3.79
CA LYS A 37 -0.14 4.14 3.93
C LYS A 37 0.64 3.05 4.67
N ASN A 38 0.09 2.50 5.75
CA ASN A 38 0.74 1.46 6.54
C ASN A 38 0.84 0.13 5.76
N ILE A 39 -0.20 -0.22 4.99
CA ILE A 39 -0.15 -1.38 4.09
C ILE A 39 0.98 -1.21 3.08
N ASN A 40 1.10 -0.03 2.44
CA ASN A 40 2.18 0.22 1.50
C ASN A 40 3.56 0.08 2.16
N SER A 41 3.73 0.66 3.35
CA SER A 41 4.98 0.53 4.12
C SER A 41 5.35 -0.93 4.40
N TRP A 42 4.36 -1.75 4.79
CA TRP A 42 4.55 -3.18 5.02
C TRP A 42 4.93 -3.94 3.73
N LEU A 43 4.29 -3.62 2.59
CA LEU A 43 4.65 -4.18 1.28
C LEU A 43 6.10 -3.86 0.89
N SER A 44 6.53 -2.60 1.04
CA SER A 44 7.91 -2.20 0.74
C SER A 44 8.94 -2.91 1.63
N GLN A 45 8.62 -3.15 2.91
CA GLN A 45 9.48 -3.92 3.80
C GLN A 45 9.62 -5.38 3.36
N ILE A 46 8.52 -5.99 2.89
CA ILE A 46 8.53 -7.35 2.35
C ILE A 46 9.38 -7.45 1.08
N GLU A 47 9.24 -6.50 0.16
CA GLU A 47 10.03 -6.45 -1.07
C GLU A 47 11.53 -6.35 -0.75
N ASN A 48 11.90 -5.47 0.18
CA ASN A 48 13.28 -5.33 0.64
C ASN A 48 13.81 -6.63 1.26
N PHE A 49 13.00 -7.31 2.07
CA PHE A 49 13.39 -8.58 2.67
C PHE A 49 13.55 -9.69 1.63
N SER A 50 12.65 -9.76 0.66
CA SER A 50 12.73 -10.72 -0.46
C SER A 50 13.97 -10.50 -1.33
N ASN A 51 14.35 -9.22 -1.54
CA ASN A 51 15.51 -8.83 -2.35
C ASN A 51 16.84 -8.90 -1.59
N ASN A 52 16.82 -9.21 -0.29
CA ASN A 52 18.04 -9.29 0.50
C ASN A 52 18.89 -10.50 0.04
N ASN A 53 20.06 -10.21 -0.53
CA ASN A 53 21.00 -11.21 -1.01
C ASN A 53 21.73 -11.94 0.12
N ASN A 54 21.71 -11.43 1.35
CA ASN A 54 22.39 -12.02 2.50
C ASN A 54 21.57 -13.12 3.20
N MET A 55 20.35 -13.41 2.75
CA MET A 55 19.54 -14.50 3.30
C MET A 55 19.89 -15.84 2.68
N THR A 56 19.93 -16.89 3.51
CA THR A 56 20.01 -18.27 3.05
C THR A 56 18.76 -18.67 2.26
N LEU A 57 18.89 -19.67 1.39
CA LEU A 57 17.78 -20.20 0.61
C LEU A 57 16.64 -20.73 1.50
N GLU A 58 16.97 -21.34 2.64
CA GLU A 58 16.02 -21.87 3.60
C GLU A 58 15.15 -20.76 4.21
N SER A 59 15.79 -19.68 4.70
CA SER A 59 15.05 -18.53 5.24
C SER A 59 14.16 -17.85 4.20
N LYS A 60 14.59 -17.81 2.92
CA LYS A 60 13.75 -17.28 1.82
C LYS A 60 12.51 -18.16 1.58
N ARG A 61 12.64 -19.48 1.65
CA ARG A 61 11.50 -20.42 1.52
C ARG A 61 10.52 -20.28 2.67
N GLU A 62 11.02 -20.20 3.89
CA GLU A 62 10.18 -20.04 5.08
C GLU A 62 9.40 -18.71 5.04
N PHE A 63 10.08 -17.62 4.67
CA PHE A 63 9.45 -16.32 4.51
C PHE A 63 8.32 -16.34 3.46
N ARG A 64 8.56 -16.93 2.28
CA ARG A 64 7.52 -17.09 1.24
C ARG A 64 6.34 -17.94 1.71
N SER A 65 6.60 -19.02 2.46
CA SER A 65 5.55 -19.86 3.06
C SER A 65 4.68 -19.06 4.04
N ARG A 66 5.30 -18.24 4.90
CA ARG A 66 4.59 -17.35 5.83
C ARG A 66 3.76 -16.29 5.10
N LEU A 67 4.29 -15.66 4.05
CA LEU A 67 3.54 -14.70 3.23
C LEU A 67 2.33 -15.35 2.55
N THR A 68 2.49 -16.56 2.02
CA THR A 68 1.39 -17.32 1.39
C THR A 68 0.26 -17.58 2.40
N ARG A 69 0.62 -18.00 3.62
CA ARG A 69 -0.37 -18.20 4.70
C ARG A 69 -1.10 -16.91 5.07
N ILE A 70 -0.38 -15.79 5.15
CA ILE A 70 -0.98 -14.48 5.41
C ILE A 70 -1.95 -14.12 4.28
N GLY A 71 -1.54 -14.27 3.01
CA GLY A 71 -2.38 -14.00 1.85
C GLY A 71 -3.68 -14.82 1.87
N ASN A 72 -3.60 -16.12 2.18
CA ASN A 72 -4.77 -16.99 2.29
C ASN A 72 -5.74 -16.57 3.41
N ASN A 73 -5.22 -16.01 4.50
CA ASN A 73 -6.06 -15.50 5.60
C ASN A 73 -6.67 -14.12 5.31
N ILE A 74 -6.04 -13.32 4.45
CA ILE A 74 -6.56 -12.00 4.02
C ILE A 74 -7.61 -12.17 2.90
N TYR A 75 -7.50 -13.23 2.08
CA TYR A 75 -8.51 -13.64 1.11
C TYR A 75 -9.75 -14.22 1.83
N LEU A 76 -10.47 -13.39 2.56
CA LEU A 76 -11.85 -13.69 2.90
C LEU A 76 -12.65 -13.61 1.59
N PRO A 77 -13.31 -14.69 1.14
CA PRO A 77 -14.21 -14.59 0.00
C PRO A 77 -15.19 -13.46 0.32
N ARG A 78 -15.27 -12.45 -0.56
CA ARG A 78 -16.34 -11.45 -0.50
C ARG A 78 -17.64 -12.25 -0.39
N LYS A 79 -18.27 -12.28 0.78
CA LYS A 79 -19.65 -12.74 0.91
C LYS A 79 -20.43 -11.86 -0.06
N LYS A 80 -20.87 -12.45 -1.18
CA LYS A 80 -21.94 -11.87 -1.98
C LYS A 80 -23.12 -11.78 -1.03
N SER A 81 -23.48 -10.56 -0.66
CA SER A 81 -24.75 -10.24 -0.02
C SER A 81 -25.47 -9.23 -0.90
#